data_AF-A0AAV9PSV1-F1
#
_entry.id   AF-A0AAV9PSV1-F1
#
_cell.length_a   1.000
_cell.length_b   1.000
_cell.length_c   1.000
_cell.angle_alpha   90.00
_cell.angle_beta   90.00
_cell.angle_gamma   90.00
#
_symmetry.space_group_name_H-M   'P 1'
#
loop_
_entity.id
_entity.type
_entity.pdbx_description
1 polymer ?
#
loop_
_entity_poly.entity_id
_entity_poly.type
_entity_poly.pdbx_seq_one_letter_code
_entity_poly.pdbx_strand_id
1 'polypeptide(L)'
;IGDSKSVTGKGVEGTFDGVNVRCGNTRWLSAETLPEVQDLLAKGLTVFGVAMNDQLIAVFGLSDCLRPDSYSVVTELQKRNIAISIVSGDDTGAVEAVAVKLGIPASHVRSRCTPGDKQVYLKNLMTDEKKVLIFCGDGTNDAVALAQADIGVHMNSGSEVAQTAADVVLVRPYL
;
A
#
# COMPACT_ATOMS: atom_id res chain seq x y z
N ILE A 1 -9.98 14.71 -20.51
CA ILE A 1 -10.62 14.27 -19.24
C ILE A 1 -11.00 15.54 -18.50
N GLY A 2 -12.30 15.79 -18.31
CA GLY A 2 -12.80 16.91 -17.52
C GLY A 2 -13.07 16.46 -16.08
N ASP A 3 -12.81 17.33 -15.11
CA ASP A 3 -13.13 17.15 -13.67
C ASP A 3 -12.61 15.84 -13.05
N SER A 4 -11.33 15.53 -13.24
CA SER A 4 -10.72 14.37 -12.59
C SER A 4 -10.61 14.58 -11.08
N LYS A 5 -11.07 13.61 -10.30
CA LYS A 5 -11.01 13.58 -8.84
C LYS A 5 -10.33 12.31 -8.35
N SER A 6 -9.32 12.48 -7.50
CA SER A 6 -8.74 11.37 -6.75
C SER A 6 -9.68 10.98 -5.61
N VAL A 7 -9.95 9.67 -5.50
CA VAL A 7 -10.76 9.07 -4.44
C VAL A 7 -9.84 8.18 -3.62
N THR A 8 -9.47 8.66 -2.43
CA THR A 8 -8.51 8.01 -1.53
C THR A 8 -8.86 6.54 -1.26
N GLY A 9 -7.85 5.67 -1.41
CA GLY A 9 -8.01 4.23 -1.22
C GLY A 9 -8.79 3.50 -2.33
N LYS A 10 -9.17 4.19 -3.40
CA LYS A 10 -9.93 3.62 -4.51
C LYS A 10 -9.25 3.81 -5.86
N GLY A 11 -9.00 5.07 -6.25
CA GLY A 11 -8.46 5.41 -7.56
C GLY A 11 -8.82 6.82 -7.99
N VAL A 12 -9.09 7.02 -9.28
CA VAL A 12 -9.43 8.30 -9.89
C VAL A 12 -10.74 8.15 -10.66
N GLU A 13 -11.66 9.12 -10.51
CA GLU A 13 -12.87 9.26 -11.34
C GLU A 13 -12.83 10.55 -12.15
N GLY A 14 -13.55 10.59 -13.26
CA GLY A 14 -13.71 11.81 -14.06
C GLY A 14 -14.65 11.59 -15.24
N THR A 15 -14.64 12.52 -16.18
CA THR A 15 -15.44 12.43 -17.40
C THR A 15 -14.59 12.45 -18.66
N PHE A 16 -14.97 11.64 -19.65
CA PHE A 16 -14.39 11.61 -20.99
C PHE A 16 -15.52 11.60 -22.01
N ASP A 17 -15.59 12.59 -22.89
CA ASP A 17 -16.67 12.76 -23.87
C ASP A 17 -18.09 12.65 -23.27
N GLY A 18 -18.28 13.18 -22.05
CA GLY A 18 -19.54 13.12 -21.32
C GLY A 18 -19.82 11.77 -20.63
N VAL A 19 -18.94 10.79 -20.77
CA VAL A 19 -19.04 9.46 -20.14
C VAL A 19 -18.30 9.45 -18.80
N ASN A 20 -18.88 8.83 -17.77
CA ASN A 20 -18.21 8.63 -16.49
C ASN A 20 -17.13 7.56 -16.63
N VAL A 21 -15.91 7.90 -16.23
CA VAL A 21 -14.75 6.99 -16.25
C VAL A 21 -14.20 6.84 -14.84
N ARG A 22 -14.01 5.59 -14.40
CA ARG A 22 -13.39 5.25 -13.11
C ARG A 22 -12.18 4.35 -13.33
N CYS A 23 -11.03 4.73 -12.78
CA CYS A 23 -9.78 3.98 -12.86
C CYS A 23 -9.32 3.67 -11.44
N GLY A 24 -9.17 2.41 -11.05
CA GLY A 24 -8.82 2.08 -9.67
C GLY A 24 -8.88 0.61 -9.35
N ASN A 25 -8.89 0.28 -8.05
CA ASN A 25 -8.98 -1.11 -7.62
C ASN A 25 -10.32 -1.75 -8.01
N THR A 26 -10.29 -3.06 -8.26
CA THR A 26 -11.45 -3.82 -8.77
C THR A 26 -12.59 -3.91 -7.76
N ARG A 27 -12.32 -3.72 -6.46
CA ARG A 27 -13.34 -3.60 -5.39
C ARG A 27 -14.26 -2.41 -5.61
N TRP A 28 -13.70 -1.23 -5.89
CA TRP A 28 -14.49 -0.03 -6.14
C TRP A 28 -15.23 -0.06 -7.47
N LEU A 29 -14.66 -0.75 -8.45
CA LEU A 29 -15.28 -0.96 -9.76
C LEU A 29 -16.34 -2.08 -9.75
N SER A 30 -16.57 -2.74 -8.62
CA SER A 30 -17.48 -3.90 -8.50
C SER A 30 -17.16 -5.02 -9.50
N ALA A 31 -15.88 -5.20 -9.80
CA ALA A 31 -15.37 -6.06 -10.86
C ALA A 31 -14.68 -7.33 -10.34
N GLU A 32 -14.55 -7.50 -9.02
CA GLU A 32 -13.80 -8.64 -8.43
C GLU A 32 -14.32 -10.00 -8.89
N THR A 33 -15.62 -10.15 -9.17
CA THR A 33 -16.20 -11.44 -9.56
C THR A 33 -15.95 -11.81 -11.03
N LEU A 34 -15.37 -10.91 -11.83
CA LEU A 34 -15.10 -11.17 -13.23
C LEU A 34 -13.93 -12.16 -13.39
N PRO A 35 -14.03 -13.16 -14.28
CA PRO A 35 -12.99 -14.19 -14.44
C PRO A 35 -11.60 -13.63 -14.71
N GLU A 36 -11.49 -12.63 -15.58
CA GLU A 36 -10.23 -11.96 -15.92
C GLU A 36 -9.58 -11.24 -14.73
N VAL A 37 -10.38 -10.79 -13.75
CA VAL A 37 -9.89 -10.19 -12.52
C VAL A 37 -9.44 -11.28 -11.55
N GLN A 38 -10.24 -12.34 -11.38
CA GLN A 38 -9.90 -13.48 -10.52
C GLN A 38 -8.61 -14.17 -10.96
N ASP A 39 -8.39 -14.33 -12.26
CA ASP A 39 -7.17 -14.92 -12.82
C ASP A 39 -5.90 -14.13 -12.45
N LEU A 40 -6.00 -12.80 -12.37
CA LEU A 40 -4.87 -11.95 -11.98
C LEU A 40 -4.67 -11.94 -10.46
N LEU A 41 -5.76 -11.90 -9.68
CA LEU A 41 -5.70 -12.00 -8.22
C LEU A 41 -5.10 -13.34 -7.78
N ALA A 42 -5.49 -14.45 -8.43
CA ALA A 42 -4.95 -15.78 -8.16
C ALA A 42 -3.43 -15.89 -8.45
N LYS A 43 -2.90 -15.03 -9.31
CA LYS A 43 -1.46 -14.91 -9.57
C LYS A 43 -0.72 -14.07 -8.51
N GLY A 44 -1.42 -13.58 -7.49
CA GLY A 44 -0.85 -12.72 -6.45
C GLY A 44 -0.47 -11.33 -6.96
N LEU A 45 -1.17 -10.83 -7.98
CA LEU A 45 -0.96 -9.49 -8.51
C LEU A 45 -1.86 -8.49 -7.79
N THR A 46 -1.42 -7.23 -7.73
CA THR A 46 -2.31 -6.11 -7.40
C THR A 46 -3.11 -5.76 -8.65
N VAL A 47 -4.44 -5.75 -8.57
CA VAL A 47 -5.30 -5.64 -9.75
C VAL A 47 -6.08 -4.34 -9.78
N PHE A 48 -5.95 -3.62 -10.89
CA PHE A 48 -6.67 -2.38 -11.16
C PHE A 48 -7.44 -2.50 -12.47
N GLY A 49 -8.48 -1.69 -12.60
CA GLY A 49 -9.28 -1.66 -13.81
C GLY A 49 -9.60 -0.24 -14.25
N VAL A 50 -10.16 -0.17 -15.46
CA VAL A 50 -10.79 1.03 -16.00
C VAL A 50 -12.22 0.65 -16.35
N ALA A 51 -13.19 1.42 -15.85
CA ALA A 51 -14.60 1.25 -16.13
C ALA A 51 -15.17 2.50 -16.78
N MET A 52 -16.07 2.30 -17.74
CA MET A 52 -16.87 3.35 -18.36
C MET A 52 -18.35 3.00 -18.18
N ASN A 53 -19.16 3.93 -17.62
CA ASN A 53 -20.56 3.68 -17.27
C ASN A 53 -20.76 2.35 -16.50
N ASP A 54 -19.91 2.11 -15.50
CA ASP A 54 -19.90 0.92 -14.65
C ASP A 54 -19.58 -0.41 -15.36
N GLN A 55 -19.22 -0.37 -16.64
CA GLN A 55 -18.72 -1.54 -17.38
C GLN A 55 -17.19 -1.53 -17.37
N LEU A 56 -16.58 -2.63 -16.92
CA LEU A 56 -15.13 -2.82 -17.01
C LEU A 56 -14.70 -2.91 -18.48
N ILE A 57 -13.75 -2.05 -18.88
CA ILE A 57 -13.22 -2.01 -20.26
C ILE A 57 -11.75 -2.45 -20.35
N ALA A 58 -11.03 -2.41 -19.22
CA ALA A 58 -9.65 -2.87 -19.14
C ALA A 58 -9.31 -3.32 -17.72
N VAL A 59 -8.40 -4.29 -17.61
CA VAL A 59 -7.83 -4.78 -16.35
C VAL A 59 -6.31 -4.86 -16.45
N PHE A 60 -5.63 -4.48 -15.38
CA PHE A 60 -4.17 -4.45 -15.25
C PHE A 60 -3.76 -5.19 -13.98
N GLY A 61 -2.85 -6.14 -14.11
CA GLY A 61 -2.20 -6.80 -12.98
C GLY A 61 -0.78 -6.28 -12.81
N LEU A 62 -0.45 -5.82 -11.61
CA LEU A 62 0.88 -5.34 -11.25
C LEU A 62 1.55 -6.31 -10.28
N SER A 63 2.85 -6.52 -10.47
CA SER A 63 3.70 -7.22 -9.53
C SER A 63 4.81 -6.27 -9.10
N ASP A 64 5.03 -6.16 -7.79
CA ASP A 64 6.09 -5.33 -7.26
C ASP A 64 7.39 -6.12 -7.14
N CYS A 65 8.51 -5.42 -7.37
CA CYS A 65 9.84 -5.94 -7.16
C CYS A 65 10.38 -5.40 -5.84
N LEU A 66 10.75 -6.31 -4.94
CA LEU A 66 11.43 -5.93 -3.71
C LEU A 66 12.69 -5.12 -4.02
N ARG A 67 12.97 -4.11 -3.18
CA ARG A 67 14.25 -3.39 -3.28
C ARG A 67 15.39 -4.39 -3.04
N PRO A 68 16.52 -4.26 -3.75
CA PRO A 68 17.61 -5.25 -3.69
C PRO A 68 18.13 -5.54 -2.27
N ASP A 69 18.01 -4.57 -1.37
CA ASP A 69 18.46 -4.57 0.01
C ASP A 69 17.38 -4.96 1.04
N SER A 70 16.11 -5.05 0.64
CA SER A 70 15.00 -5.38 1.54
C SER A 70 15.26 -6.66 2.32
N TYR A 71 15.78 -7.70 1.65
CA TYR A 71 16.08 -8.97 2.30
C TYR A 71 17.14 -8.82 3.39
N SER A 72 18.25 -8.13 3.10
CA SER A 72 19.33 -7.92 4.06
C SER A 72 18.87 -7.07 5.26
N VAL A 73 18.10 -6.02 5.01
CA VAL A 73 17.62 -5.13 6.07
C VAL A 73 16.64 -5.84 6.98
N VAL A 74 15.63 -6.53 6.42
CA VAL A 74 14.67 -7.31 7.22
C VAL A 74 15.37 -8.38 8.05
N THR A 75 16.31 -9.11 7.44
CA THR A 75 17.08 -10.15 8.15
C THR A 75 17.87 -9.57 9.32
N GLU A 76 18.53 -8.42 9.12
CA GLU A 76 19.32 -7.78 10.16
C GLU A 76 18.45 -7.24 11.31
N LEU A 77 17.30 -6.65 10.99
CA LEU A 77 16.33 -6.21 11.99
C LEU A 77 15.78 -7.40 12.81
N GLN A 78 15.44 -8.51 12.15
CA GLN A 78 15.00 -9.73 12.84
C GLN A 78 16.08 -10.30 13.76
N LYS A 79 17.36 -10.32 13.35
CA LYS A 79 18.48 -10.74 14.22
C LYS A 79 18.63 -9.88 15.47
N ARG A 80 18.21 -8.62 15.41
CA ARG A 80 18.18 -7.69 16.54
C ARG A 80 16.90 -7.80 17.38
N ASN A 81 16.06 -8.80 17.11
CA ASN A 81 14.75 -9.01 17.73
C ASN A 81 13.78 -7.83 17.54
N ILE A 82 13.90 -7.11 16.42
CA ILE A 82 12.95 -6.06 16.05
C ILE A 82 11.79 -6.73 15.30
N ALA A 83 10.57 -6.53 15.81
CA ALA A 83 9.36 -7.01 15.16
C ALA A 83 9.07 -6.18 13.91
N ILE A 84 8.75 -6.87 12.81
CA ILE A 84 8.47 -6.24 11.51
C ILE A 84 7.05 -6.59 11.10
N SER A 85 6.34 -5.59 10.58
CA SER A 85 4.99 -5.72 10.03
C SER A 85 4.91 -5.11 8.64
N ILE A 86 4.04 -5.65 7.80
CA ILE A 86 3.70 -5.08 6.49
C ILE A 86 2.25 -4.58 6.56
N VAL A 87 2.04 -3.32 6.19
CA VAL A 87 0.71 -2.70 6.16
C VAL A 87 0.52 -2.00 4.82
N SER A 88 -0.17 -2.67 3.90
CA SER A 88 -0.33 -2.21 2.50
C SER A 88 -1.80 -2.05 2.10
N GLY A 89 -2.05 -1.16 1.16
CA GLY A 89 -3.34 -1.01 0.47
C GLY A 89 -3.56 -2.01 -0.67
N ASP A 90 -2.52 -2.76 -1.03
CA ASP A 90 -2.51 -3.73 -2.14
C ASP A 90 -3.35 -4.98 -1.84
N ASP A 91 -3.57 -5.76 -2.89
CA ASP A 91 -4.29 -7.02 -2.80
C ASP A 91 -3.55 -8.06 -1.94
N THR A 92 -4.34 -8.85 -1.22
CA THR A 92 -3.83 -9.85 -0.25
C THR A 92 -2.75 -10.75 -0.83
N GLY A 93 -2.96 -11.30 -2.02
CA GLY A 93 -1.97 -12.19 -2.65
C GLY A 93 -0.62 -11.51 -2.90
N ALA A 94 -0.62 -10.23 -3.30
CA ALA A 94 0.61 -9.48 -3.54
C ALA A 94 1.37 -9.22 -2.23
N VAL A 95 0.66 -8.79 -1.18
CA VAL A 95 1.24 -8.48 0.13
C VAL A 95 1.76 -9.76 0.81
N GLU A 96 1.01 -10.85 0.75
CA GLU A 96 1.41 -12.14 1.31
C GLU A 96 2.64 -12.71 0.58
N ALA A 97 2.70 -12.60 -0.75
CA ALA A 97 3.86 -13.03 -1.52
C ALA A 97 5.15 -12.28 -1.11
N VAL A 98 5.04 -10.98 -0.82
CA VAL A 98 6.14 -10.17 -0.27
C VAL A 98 6.51 -10.64 1.13
N ALA A 99 5.53 -10.82 2.01
CA ALA A 99 5.77 -11.26 3.39
C ALA A 99 6.48 -12.63 3.46
N VAL A 100 6.05 -13.58 2.62
CA VAL A 100 6.69 -14.91 2.51
C VAL A 100 8.15 -14.80 2.08
N LYS A 101 8.45 -13.98 1.05
CA LYS A 101 9.83 -13.77 0.57
C LYS A 101 10.74 -13.17 1.65
N LEU A 102 10.19 -12.35 2.53
CA LEU A 102 10.91 -11.65 3.61
C LEU A 102 10.85 -12.40 4.95
N GLY A 103 10.17 -13.54 5.04
CA GLY A 103 10.03 -14.31 6.29
C GLY A 103 9.24 -13.57 7.38
N ILE A 104 8.28 -12.72 7.00
CA ILE A 104 7.44 -11.97 7.94
C ILE A 104 6.19 -12.80 8.26
N PRO A 105 5.85 -13.03 9.56
CA PRO A 105 4.73 -13.88 9.92
C PRO A 105 3.39 -13.27 9.50
N ALA A 106 2.45 -14.10 9.06
CA ALA A 106 1.14 -13.65 8.59
C ALA A 106 0.35 -12.82 9.62
N SER A 107 0.56 -13.05 10.92
CA SER A 107 -0.03 -12.25 12.00
C SER A 107 0.37 -10.77 11.95
N HIS A 108 1.52 -10.45 11.33
CA HIS A 108 2.07 -9.11 11.18
C HIS A 108 1.81 -8.50 9.79
N VAL A 109 0.98 -9.14 8.97
CA VAL A 109 0.66 -8.69 7.62
C VAL A 109 -0.76 -8.14 7.58
N ARG A 110 -0.93 -6.97 6.98
CA ARG A 110 -2.24 -6.34 6.71
C ARG A 110 -2.26 -5.87 5.26
N SER A 111 -3.17 -6.43 4.48
CA SER A 111 -3.41 -6.08 3.08
C SER A 111 -4.70 -5.27 2.94
N ARG A 112 -4.90 -4.67 1.76
CA ARG A 112 -6.14 -3.98 1.38
C ARG A 112 -6.53 -2.84 2.34
N CYS A 113 -5.59 -2.33 3.13
CA CYS A 113 -5.81 -1.31 4.15
C CYS A 113 -6.08 0.06 3.54
N THR A 114 -7.12 0.72 4.05
CA THR A 114 -7.30 2.17 3.89
C THR A 114 -6.34 2.94 4.80
N PRO A 115 -6.14 4.26 4.60
CA PRO A 115 -5.37 5.08 5.53
C PRO A 115 -5.86 4.99 6.98
N GLY A 116 -7.19 4.86 7.19
CA GLY A 116 -7.76 4.68 8.53
C GLY A 116 -7.40 3.32 9.15
N ASP A 117 -7.39 2.24 8.35
CA ASP A 117 -6.98 0.92 8.84
C ASP A 117 -5.52 0.91 9.28
N LYS A 118 -4.65 1.62 8.55
CA LYS A 118 -3.24 1.79 8.94
C LYS A 118 -3.15 2.47 10.31
N GLN A 119 -3.85 3.58 10.51
CA GLN A 119 -3.86 4.31 11.79
C GLN A 119 -4.31 3.44 12.97
N VAL A 120 -5.40 2.69 12.79
CA VAL A 120 -5.92 1.78 13.83
C VAL A 120 -4.89 0.69 14.15
N TYR A 121 -4.27 0.09 13.14
CA TYR A 121 -3.25 -0.93 13.34
C TYR A 121 -2.04 -0.38 14.09
N LEU A 122 -1.51 0.79 13.69
CA LEU A 122 -0.40 1.45 14.36
C LEU A 122 -0.75 1.77 15.81
N LYS A 123 -1.94 2.32 16.08
CA LYS A 123 -2.41 2.63 17.43
C LYS A 123 -2.41 1.40 18.33
N ASN A 124 -2.82 0.25 17.79
CA ASN A 124 -2.82 -1.01 18.53
C ASN A 124 -1.38 -1.49 18.85
N LEU A 125 -0.43 -1.30 17.92
CA LEU A 125 0.98 -1.63 18.16
C LEU A 125 1.62 -0.73 19.23
N MET A 126 1.22 0.53 19.30
CA MET A 126 1.72 1.54 20.24
C MET A 126 1.08 1.48 21.63
N THR A 127 0.26 0.47 21.93
CA THR A 127 -0.35 0.30 23.26
C THR A 127 0.65 -0.06 24.36
N ASP A 128 1.82 -0.58 23.98
CA ASP A 128 2.91 -0.92 24.88
C ASP A 128 3.91 0.24 24.92
N GLU A 129 3.87 1.05 25.98
CA GLU A 129 4.73 2.23 26.18
C GLU A 129 6.23 1.89 26.23
N LYS A 130 6.61 0.60 26.30
CA LYS A 130 8.02 0.17 26.28
C LYS A 130 8.54 -0.09 24.86
N LYS A 131 7.70 0.01 23.84
CA LYS A 131 8.07 -0.17 22.44
C LYS A 131 8.08 1.16 21.71
N VAL A 132 8.99 1.27 20.76
CA VAL A 132 9.05 2.39 19.82
C VAL A 132 8.65 1.86 18.46
N LEU A 133 7.63 2.47 17.87
CA LEU A 133 7.17 2.17 16.52
C LEU A 133 7.88 3.08 15.52
N ILE A 134 8.64 2.47 14.62
CA ILE A 134 9.17 3.13 13.43
C ILE A 134 8.26 2.75 12.26
N PHE A 135 7.74 3.75 11.55
CA PHE A 135 6.94 3.53 10.35
C PHE A 135 7.68 4.07 9.12
N CYS A 136 7.91 3.20 8.14
CA CYS A 136 8.53 3.57 6.87
C CYS A 136 7.48 3.59 5.74
N GLY A 137 7.41 4.69 4.98
CA GLY A 137 6.47 4.82 3.87
C GLY A 137 6.91 5.85 2.83
N ASP A 138 6.30 5.81 1.65
CA ASP A 138 6.61 6.68 0.51
C ASP A 138 5.37 7.39 -0.08
N GLY A 139 4.17 6.87 0.18
CA GLY A 139 2.95 7.35 -0.46
C GLY A 139 2.25 8.49 0.27
N THR A 140 1.45 9.26 -0.47
CA THR A 140 0.48 10.21 0.11
C THR A 140 -0.47 9.54 1.11
N ASN A 141 -0.82 8.27 0.85
CA ASN A 141 -1.66 7.45 1.73
C ASN A 141 -1.02 7.11 3.07
N ASP A 142 0.30 7.30 3.19
CA ASP A 142 1.08 6.97 4.38
C ASP A 142 1.33 8.18 5.28
N ALA A 143 1.03 9.40 4.82
CA ALA A 143 1.33 10.63 5.56
C ALA A 143 0.76 10.64 6.98
N VAL A 144 -0.46 10.12 7.18
CA VAL A 144 -1.05 10.06 8.53
C VAL A 144 -0.41 8.98 9.38
N ALA A 145 0.01 7.86 8.79
CA ALA A 145 0.71 6.80 9.51
C ALA A 145 2.13 7.24 9.90
N LEU A 146 2.82 7.99 9.03
CA LEU A 146 4.12 8.62 9.29
C LEU A 146 4.02 9.58 10.49
N ALA A 147 3.03 10.48 10.49
CA ALA A 147 2.84 11.43 11.58
C ALA A 147 2.36 10.81 12.91
N GLN A 148 1.78 9.60 12.86
CA GLN A 148 1.28 8.90 14.05
C GLN A 148 2.36 8.06 14.75
N ALA A 149 3.34 7.55 14.01
CA ALA A 149 4.40 6.72 14.56
C ALA A 149 5.28 7.47 15.56
N ASP A 150 5.99 6.77 16.43
CA ASP A 150 6.99 7.40 17.30
C ASP A 150 8.14 7.99 16.47
N ILE A 151 8.46 7.34 15.35
CA ILE A 151 9.38 7.84 14.33
C ILE A 151 8.82 7.52 12.94
N GLY A 152 8.42 8.56 12.21
CA GLY A 152 8.05 8.49 10.81
C GLY A 152 9.27 8.60 9.89
N VAL A 153 9.47 7.62 9.00
CA VAL A 153 10.59 7.59 8.04
C VAL A 153 10.04 7.64 6.61
N HIS A 154 10.31 8.73 5.92
CA HIS A 154 9.97 8.90 4.52
C HIS A 154 11.08 8.38 3.60
N MET A 155 10.72 7.54 2.63
CA MET A 155 11.62 7.15 1.54
C MET A 155 11.61 8.22 0.45
N ASN A 156 12.76 8.82 0.12
CA ASN A 156 12.91 9.97 -0.81
C ASN A 156 12.36 9.78 -2.25
N SER A 157 11.86 8.60 -2.61
CA SER A 157 11.09 8.39 -3.85
C SER A 157 9.60 8.74 -3.73
N GLY A 158 9.16 9.28 -2.60
CA GLY A 158 7.76 9.46 -2.25
C GLY A 158 7.18 10.86 -2.48
N SER A 159 5.94 11.07 -2.02
CA SER A 159 5.22 12.35 -2.21
C SER A 159 5.65 13.45 -1.23
N GLU A 160 5.55 14.72 -1.65
CA GLU A 160 5.86 15.91 -0.83
C GLU A 160 5.03 15.96 0.48
N VAL A 161 3.78 15.48 0.42
CA VAL A 161 2.90 15.37 1.60
C VAL A 161 3.46 14.39 2.63
N ALA A 162 3.98 13.25 2.17
CA ALA A 162 4.57 12.24 3.04
C ALA A 162 5.93 12.70 3.60
N GLN A 163 6.71 13.44 2.81
CA GLN A 163 7.97 14.02 3.26
C GLN A 163 7.77 15.01 4.41
N THR A 164 6.76 15.88 4.32
CA THR A 164 6.45 16.89 5.36
C THR A 164 5.95 16.26 6.66
N ALA A 165 5.34 15.08 6.57
CA ALA A 165 4.77 14.36 7.70
C ALA A 165 5.77 13.48 8.47
N ALA A 166 7.01 13.32 7.97
CA ALA A 166 8.00 12.41 8.53
C ALA A 166 9.07 13.13 9.35
N ASP A 167 9.58 12.46 10.38
CA ASP A 167 10.69 12.93 11.21
C ASP A 167 12.05 12.75 10.53
N VAL A 168 12.17 11.69 9.70
CA VAL A 168 13.40 11.31 9.02
C VAL A 168 13.14 11.10 7.54
N VAL A 169 14.07 11.57 6.70
CA VAL A 169 14.05 11.33 5.25
C VAL A 169 15.26 10.51 4.84
N LEU A 170 15.04 9.33 4.25
CA LEU A 170 16.08 8.51 3.66
C LEU A 170 16.41 9.01 2.25
N VAL A 171 17.50 9.77 2.13
CA VAL A 171 17.91 10.44 0.88
C VAL A 171 18.27 9.44 -0.24
N ARG A 172 18.74 8.25 0.13
CA ARG A 172 19.05 7.18 -0.83
C ARG A 172 17.85 6.23 -0.96
N PRO A 173 17.62 5.61 -2.13
CA PRO A 173 16.50 4.68 -2.34
C PRO A 173 16.70 3.30 -1.68
N TYR A 174 17.64 3.22 -0.73
CA TYR A 174 18.02 2.02 0.01
C TYR A 174 17.43 2.10 1.42
N LEU A 175 17.04 0.94 1.96
CA LEU A 175 16.51 0.75 3.31
C LEU A 175 17.63 0.72 4.37
#